data_AF-A0A838R4C1-F1
#
_entry.id   AF-A0A838R4C1-F1
#
_cell.length_a   1.000
_cell.length_b   1.000
_cell.length_c   1.000
_cell.angle_alpha   90.00
_cell.angle_beta   90.00
_cell.angle_gamma   90.00
#
_symmetry.space_group_name_H-M   'P 1'
#
loop_
_entity.id
_entity.type
_entity.pdbx_description
1 polymer ?
#
loop_
_entity_poly.entity_id
_entity_poly.type
_entity_poly.pdbx_seq_one_letter_code
_entity_poly.pdbx_strand_id
1 'polypeptide(L)'
;TEKDIELNAAPATRRHMLDFLAAIDGGARPVADIEQGHISTASCILANVAMQVGRPLRYDPTKKIVVDDDEATKLLSRPYRAPWKRPKTA
;
A
#
# COMPACT_ATOMS: atom_id res chain seq x y z
N THR A 1 17.15 -23.11 8.14
CA THR A 1 16.37 -23.45 6.93
C THR A 1 15.03 -23.99 7.37
N GLU A 2 13.92 -23.39 6.91
CA GLU A 2 12.57 -23.88 7.22
C GLU A 2 12.11 -24.85 6.13
N LYS A 3 12.34 -26.13 6.38
CA LYS A 3 12.19 -27.23 5.42
C LYS A 3 10.81 -27.29 4.74
N ASP A 4 9.76 -26.86 5.43
CA ASP A 4 8.37 -27.07 5.00
C ASP A 4 7.79 -25.91 4.16
N ILE A 5 8.46 -24.75 4.12
CA ILE A 5 8.02 -23.58 3.34
C ILE A 5 9.05 -23.13 2.28
N GLU A 6 10.18 -23.84 2.20
CA GLU A 6 11.33 -23.51 1.35
C GLU A 6 11.01 -23.48 -0.15
N LEU A 7 10.07 -24.32 -0.62
CA LEU A 7 9.74 -24.37 -2.05
C LEU A 7 8.90 -23.16 -2.52
N ASN A 8 8.02 -22.64 -1.64
CA ASN A 8 6.96 -21.70 -2.04
C ASN A 8 7.17 -20.27 -1.52
N ALA A 9 7.76 -20.10 -0.33
CA ALA A 9 7.86 -18.80 0.34
C ALA A 9 9.30 -18.34 0.55
N ALA A 10 10.22 -19.26 0.83
CA ALA A 10 11.62 -18.91 1.09
C ALA A 10 12.38 -18.28 -0.09
N PRO A 11 12.17 -18.65 -1.37
CA PRO A 11 13.03 -18.16 -2.45
C PRO A 11 12.77 -16.68 -2.77
N ALA A 12 11.49 -16.28 -2.77
CA ALA A 12 11.10 -14.88 -2.97
C ALA A 12 11.49 -14.02 -1.76
N THR A 13 11.21 -14.51 -0.55
CA THR A 13 11.53 -13.78 0.69
C THR A 13 13.04 -13.59 0.85
N ARG A 14 13.85 -14.62 0.55
CA ARG A 14 15.32 -14.53 0.60
C ARG A 14 15.85 -13.44 -0.33
N ARG A 15 15.33 -13.33 -1.56
CA ARG A 15 15.75 -12.27 -2.49
C ARG A 15 15.39 -10.88 -1.98
N HIS A 16 14.19 -10.69 -1.42
CA HIS A 16 13.82 -9.41 -0.79
C HIS A 16 14.70 -9.05 0.40
N MET A 17 15.07 -10.02 1.24
CA MET A 17 15.97 -9.78 2.38
C MET A 17 17.39 -9.39 1.91
N LEU A 18 17.93 -10.08 0.90
CA LEU A 18 19.25 -9.75 0.35
C LEU A 18 19.27 -8.35 -0.30
N ASP A 19 18.23 -8.01 -1.06
CA ASP A 19 18.05 -6.69 -1.66
C ASP A 19 17.98 -5.59 -0.59
N PHE A 20 17.24 -5.82 0.49
CA PHE A 20 17.13 -4.87 1.59
C PHE A 20 18.46 -4.61 2.29
N LEU A 21 19.25 -5.65 2.58
CA LEU A 21 20.58 -5.50 3.18
C LEU A 21 21.53 -4.75 2.24
N ALA A 22 21.53 -5.10 0.95
CA ALA A 22 22.36 -4.41 -0.05
C ALA A 22 21.97 -2.93 -0.21
N ALA A 23 20.68 -2.61 -0.13
CA ALA A 23 20.18 -1.23 -0.18
C ALA A 23 20.65 -0.41 1.04
N ILE A 24 20.67 -1.01 2.23
CA ILE A 24 21.23 -0.39 3.44
C ILE A 24 22.73 -0.12 3.26
N ASP A 25 23.49 -1.14 2.88
CA ASP A 25 24.95 -1.04 2.72
C ASP A 25 25.35 -0.03 1.64
N GLY A 26 24.58 0.04 0.55
CA GLY A 26 24.81 0.95 -0.58
C GLY A 26 24.15 2.33 -0.45
N GLY A 27 23.36 2.59 0.59
CA GLY A 27 22.60 3.83 0.71
C GLY A 27 21.59 4.05 -0.44
N ALA A 28 21.03 2.98 -0.97
CA ALA A 28 20.11 2.98 -2.10
C ALA A 28 18.67 2.62 -1.67
N ARG A 29 17.71 2.78 -2.60
CA ARG A 29 16.34 2.30 -2.40
C ARG A 29 16.25 0.82 -2.77
N PRO A 30 15.53 -0.01 -1.99
CA PRO A 30 15.28 -1.40 -2.38
C PRO A 30 14.37 -1.44 -3.62
N VAL A 31 14.36 -2.58 -4.32
CA VAL A 31 13.49 -2.80 -5.49
C VAL A 31 12.02 -2.60 -5.12
N ALA A 32 11.62 -3.05 -3.93
CA ALA A 32 10.28 -2.89 -3.39
C ALA A 32 10.22 -1.76 -2.34
N ASP A 33 10.51 -0.53 -2.76
CA ASP A 33 10.44 0.66 -1.91
C ASP A 33 9.01 0.95 -1.40
N ILE A 34 8.90 1.79 -0.37
CA ILE A 34 7.64 2.10 0.32
C ILE A 34 6.55 2.63 -0.60
N GLU A 35 6.92 3.37 -1.65
CA GLU A 35 5.97 3.87 -2.66
C GLU A 35 5.28 2.73 -3.41
N GLN A 36 6.02 1.68 -3.77
CA GLN A 36 5.46 0.51 -4.44
C GLN A 36 4.50 -0.25 -3.51
N GLY A 37 4.88 -0.38 -2.23
CA GLY A 37 4.00 -0.94 -1.20
C GLY A 37 2.71 -0.13 -1.02
N HIS A 38 2.80 1.20 -1.05
CA HIS A 38 1.64 2.10 -1.01
C HIS A 38 0.74 1.91 -2.22
N ILE A 39 1.28 1.95 -3.43
CA ILE A 39 0.51 1.83 -4.69
C ILE A 39 -0.23 0.50 -4.75
N SER A 40 0.45 -0.61 -4.43
CA SER A 40 -0.14 -1.96 -4.42
C SER A 40 -1.32 -2.04 -3.44
N THR A 41 -1.12 -1.56 -2.21
CA THR A 41 -2.15 -1.60 -1.17
C THR A 41 -3.32 -0.66 -1.50
N ALA A 42 -3.04 0.56 -1.96
CA ALA A 42 -4.05 1.53 -2.34
C ALA A 42 -4.94 1.00 -3.48
N SER A 43 -4.36 0.29 -4.45
CA SER A 43 -5.11 -0.32 -5.56
C SER A 43 -6.14 -1.35 -5.07
N CYS A 44 -5.76 -2.23 -4.15
CA CYS A 44 -6.68 -3.20 -3.54
C CYS A 44 -7.80 -2.52 -2.76
N ILE A 45 -7.49 -1.46 -2.01
CA ILE A 45 -8.49 -0.68 -1.28
C ILE A 45 -9.46 0.00 -2.25
N LEU A 46 -8.96 0.63 -3.31
CA LEU A 46 -9.80 1.26 -4.33
C LEU A 46 -10.73 0.26 -5.02
N ALA A 47 -10.25 -0.96 -5.30
CA ALA A 47 -11.09 -2.03 -5.84
C ALA A 47 -12.23 -2.42 -4.89
N ASN A 48 -11.94 -2.54 -3.59
CA ASN A 48 -12.96 -2.79 -2.58
C ASN A 48 -13.98 -1.65 -2.49
N VAL A 49 -13.54 -0.39 -2.57
CA VAL A 49 -14.45 0.77 -2.59
C VAL A 49 -15.31 0.75 -3.85
N ALA A 50 -14.73 0.46 -5.02
CA ALA A 50 -15.46 0.33 -6.29
C ALA A 50 -16.56 -0.73 -6.22
N MET A 51 -16.26 -1.88 -5.61
CA MET A 51 -17.25 -2.92 -5.33
C MET A 51 -18.34 -2.42 -4.38
N GLN A 52 -17.97 -1.73 -3.30
CA GLN A 52 -18.91 -1.22 -2.31
C GLN A 52 -19.90 -0.20 -2.91
N VAL A 53 -19.43 0.68 -3.79
CA VAL A 53 -20.27 1.71 -4.43
C VAL A 53 -20.90 1.26 -5.76
N GLY A 54 -20.58 0.07 -6.24
CA GLY A 54 -21.17 -0.56 -7.43
C GLY A 54 -20.77 0.07 -8.77
N ARG A 55 -19.63 0.77 -8.85
CA ARG A 55 -19.19 1.49 -10.06
C ARG A 55 -17.66 1.57 -10.17
N PRO A 56 -17.08 1.69 -11.38
CA PRO A 56 -15.65 1.94 -11.54
C PRO A 56 -15.26 3.31 -10.99
N LEU A 57 -14.04 3.42 -10.44
CA LEU A 57 -13.51 4.65 -9.84
C LEU A 57 -12.31 5.16 -10.63
N ARG A 58 -12.23 6.49 -10.80
CA ARG A 58 -11.06 7.17 -11.37
C ARG A 58 -10.30 7.87 -10.24
N TYR A 59 -9.09 7.40 -9.93
CA TYR A 59 -8.28 7.91 -8.83
C TYR A 59 -7.21 8.90 -9.32
N ASP A 60 -7.07 10.04 -8.63
CA ASP A 60 -5.95 10.97 -8.80
C ASP A 60 -4.90 10.66 -7.72
N PRO A 61 -3.74 10.07 -8.06
CA PRO A 61 -2.72 9.70 -7.08
C PRO A 61 -1.97 10.90 -6.51
N THR A 62 -2.01 12.05 -7.18
CA THR A 62 -1.38 13.29 -6.72
C THR A 62 -2.23 13.94 -5.64
N LYS A 63 -3.53 14.12 -5.91
CA LYS A 63 -4.49 14.70 -4.96
C LYS A 63 -4.99 13.69 -3.92
N LYS A 64 -4.80 12.40 -4.18
CA LYS A 64 -5.27 11.27 -3.36
C LYS A 64 -6.78 11.26 -3.15
N ILE A 65 -7.53 11.49 -4.23
CA ILE A 65 -8.99 11.53 -4.27
C ILE A 65 -9.53 10.69 -5.41
N VAL A 66 -10.80 10.29 -5.31
CA VAL A 66 -11.56 9.80 -6.47
C VAL A 66 -12.15 11.00 -7.18
N VAL A 67 -11.79 11.16 -8.45
CA VAL A 67 -12.14 12.35 -9.23
C VAL A 67 -13.64 12.39 -9.49
N ASP A 68 -14.25 13.55 -9.25
CA ASP A 68 -15.69 13.80 -9.40
C ASP A 68 -16.59 12.88 -8.53
N ASP A 69 -16.04 12.30 -7.45
CA ASP A 69 -16.75 11.37 -6.56
C ASP A 69 -16.39 11.61 -5.08
N ASP A 70 -17.09 12.57 -4.47
CA ASP A 70 -16.92 12.92 -3.06
C ASP A 70 -17.35 11.80 -2.10
N GLU A 71 -18.31 10.97 -2.51
CA GLU A 71 -18.78 9.82 -1.73
C GLU A 71 -17.65 8.79 -1.60
N ALA A 72 -17.07 8.36 -2.72
CA ALA A 72 -15.98 7.40 -2.75
C ALA A 72 -14.71 7.97 -2.09
N THR A 73 -14.42 9.27 -2.28
CA THR A 73 -13.27 9.94 -1.66
C THR A 73 -13.35 9.90 -0.13
N LYS A 74 -14.54 10.09 0.46
CA LYS A 74 -14.72 10.00 1.92
C LYS A 74 -14.37 8.61 2.46
N LEU A 75 -14.68 7.55 1.71
CA LEU A 75 -14.40 6.15 2.07
C LEU A 75 -12.90 5.80 2.09
N LEU A 76 -12.04 6.62 1.45
CA LEU A 76 -10.58 6.45 1.51
C LEU A 76 -9.98 6.81 2.88
N SER A 77 -10.78 7.37 3.78
CA SER A 77 -10.37 7.74 5.13
C SER A 77 -11.30 7.13 6.16
N ARG A 78 -10.78 6.90 7.37
CA ARG A 78 -11.54 6.37 8.50
C ARG A 78 -11.32 7.26 9.73
N PRO A 79 -12.35 7.45 10.57
CA PRO A 79 -12.14 8.09 11.86
C PRO A 79 -11.15 7.25 12.67
N TYR A 80 -10.18 7.91 13.29
CA TYR A 80 -9.25 7.24 14.20
C TYR A 80 -10.00 6.83 15.47
N ARG A 81 -9.58 5.71 16.07
CA ARG A 81 -10.12 5.25 17.36
C ARG A 81 -9.87 6.32 18.43
N ALA A 82 -10.86 6.66 19.24
CA ALA A 82 -10.65 7.59 20.36
C ALA A 82 -9.61 7.05 21.36
N PRO A 83 -8.77 7.90 21.98
CA PRO A 83 -8.70 9.37 21.85
C PRO A 83 -7.80 9.85 20.69
N TRP A 84 -7.35 8.96 19.82
CA TRP A 84 -6.36 9.27 18.78
C TRP A 84 -6.97 10.15 17.68
N LYS A 85 -6.21 11.15 17.24
CA LYS A 85 -6.57 12.02 16.12
C LYS A 85 -5.60 11.78 14.98
N ARG A 86 -6.13 11.65 13.77
CA ARG A 86 -5.30 11.61 12.57
C ARG A 86 -4.53 12.94 12.46
N PRO A 87 -3.22 12.93 12.24
CA PRO A 87 -2.48 14.15 11.91
C PRO A 87 -3.15 14.81 10.70
N LYS A 88 -3.52 16.09 10.83
CA LYS A 88 -3.90 16.88 9.67
C LYS A 88 -2.62 17.10 8.87
N THR A 89 -2.61 16.74 7.59
CA THR A 89 -1.50 17.08 6.70
C THR A 89 -1.31 18.61 6.77
N ALA A 90 -0.06 19.06 6.91
CA ALA A 90 0.30 20.48 6.83
C ALA A 90 -0.03 21.05 5.44
#